data_AF-A0A968DNK5-F1
#
_entry.id   AF-A0A968DNK5-F1
#
_cell.length_a   1.000
_cell.length_b   1.000
_cell.length_c   1.000
_cell.angle_alpha   90.00
_cell.angle_beta   90.00
_cell.angle_gamma   90.00
#
_symmetry.space_group_name_H-M   'P 1'
#
loop_
_entity.id
_entity.type
_entity.pdbx_description
1 polymer ?
#
loop_
_entity_poly.entity_id
_entity_poly.type
_entity_poly.pdbx_seq_one_letter_code
_entity_poly.pdbx_strand_id
1 'polypeptide(L)'
;RFWANARQKQEIIPLKWAHVLFWGGLKGAVSMALVLSLPPSLESRELLTVMAFGYVLFSLVIQGLTVKPVLKWIGLTGRTKARHNYERLVAHTAIEQGKIDAIDRMEANHLITHSFAGHLKHILRERIEEDQKKMTDMVREEPSLVSSNMRRINNEMGSSAKQALRRLGQQGTISEEIMEEFINKVDQQVLYIMESGENIRAELKDNPDLLLQDRIDLGLEE
;
A
#
# COMPACT_ATOMS: atom_id res chain seq x y z
N ARG A 1 37.47 11.26 -10.70
CA ARG A 1 36.73 12.41 -10.13
C ARG A 1 35.26 11.98 -10.00
N PHE A 2 34.92 11.26 -8.93
CA PHE A 2 33.68 10.46 -8.83
C PHE A 2 32.71 10.92 -7.71
N TRP A 3 32.89 12.13 -7.19
CA TRP A 3 32.10 12.63 -6.06
C TRP A 3 31.54 14.01 -6.39
N ALA A 4 30.40 14.05 -7.09
CA ALA A 4 29.63 15.27 -7.28
C ALA A 4 28.17 14.95 -7.62
N ASN A 5 27.40 14.47 -6.65
CA ASN A 5 25.99 14.84 -6.43
C ASN A 5 25.31 13.86 -5.45
N ALA A 6 25.65 13.98 -4.17
CA ALA A 6 24.71 13.64 -3.11
C ALA A 6 24.01 14.94 -2.67
N ARG A 7 23.26 15.57 -3.58
CA ARG A 7 22.24 16.55 -3.16
C ARG A 7 21.08 15.73 -2.64
N GLN A 8 21.17 15.38 -1.36
CA GLN A 8 20.08 14.82 -0.58
C GLN A 8 18.88 15.77 -0.73
N LYS A 9 17.92 15.40 -1.60
CA LYS A 9 16.64 16.09 -1.69
C LYS A 9 16.08 16.06 -0.27
N GLN A 10 15.98 17.23 0.37
CA GLN A 10 15.23 17.33 1.62
C GLN A 10 13.79 16.99 1.25
N GLU A 11 13.36 15.77 1.56
CA GLU A 11 11.96 15.38 1.40
C GLU A 11 11.13 16.30 2.30
N ILE A 12 10.46 17.25 1.66
CA ILE A 12 9.64 18.23 2.32
C ILE A 12 8.48 17.44 2.94
N ILE A 13 8.54 17.22 4.26
CA ILE A 13 7.50 16.47 4.97
C ILE A 13 6.17 17.17 4.68
N PRO A 14 5.19 16.49 4.06
CA PRO A 14 3.93 17.12 3.70
C PRO A 14 3.27 17.69 4.96
N LEU A 15 2.68 18.89 4.88
CA LEU A 15 2.12 19.60 6.04
C LEU A 15 1.18 18.74 6.89
N LYS A 16 0.47 17.79 6.26
CA LYS A 16 -0.39 16.81 6.93
C LYS A 16 0.38 15.93 7.91
N TRP A 17 1.56 15.43 7.52
CA TRP A 17 2.45 14.63 8.38
C TRP A 17 3.09 15.48 9.48
N ALA A 18 3.44 16.74 9.19
CA ALA A 18 3.94 17.66 10.20
C ALA A 18 2.91 17.93 11.32
N HIS A 19 1.62 18.03 10.99
CA HIS A 19 0.54 18.18 11.98
C HIS A 19 0.41 16.94 12.87
N VAL A 20 0.55 15.74 12.30
CA VAL A 20 0.53 14.48 13.05
C VAL A 20 1.72 14.37 14.00
N LEU A 21 2.93 14.73 13.53
CA LEU A 21 4.13 14.83 14.36
C LEU A 21 3.96 15.84 15.50
N PHE A 22 3.35 17.00 15.23
CA PHE A 22 3.09 18.02 16.24
C PHE A 22 2.02 17.59 17.25
N TRP A 23 1.04 16.81 16.81
CA TRP A 23 0.00 16.20 17.67
C TRP A 23 0.53 15.06 18.55
N GLY A 24 1.51 14.30 18.05
CA GLY A 24 2.15 13.20 18.79
C GLY A 24 3.38 13.60 19.63
N GLY A 25 3.85 14.85 19.51
CA GLY A 25 5.04 15.33 20.20
C GLY A 25 4.82 15.45 21.71
N LEU A 26 5.71 14.83 22.50
CA LEU A 26 5.74 14.82 23.98
C LEU A 26 5.77 16.25 24.58
N LYS A 27 4.62 16.94 24.65
CA LYS A 27 4.54 18.22 25.37
C LYS A 27 4.48 18.06 26.89
N GLY A 28 4.27 16.84 27.40
CA GLY A 28 4.15 16.57 28.84
C GLY A 28 5.47 16.37 29.59
N ALA A 29 6.53 15.92 28.93
CA ALA A 29 7.80 15.56 29.60
C ALA A 29 8.50 16.78 30.22
N VAL A 30 8.46 17.93 29.53
CA VAL A 30 9.08 19.17 30.01
C VAL A 30 8.36 19.72 31.24
N SER A 31 7.02 19.70 31.24
CA SER A 31 6.23 20.12 32.40
C SER A 31 6.49 19.25 33.63
N MET A 32 6.64 17.93 33.45
CA MET A 32 6.99 17.03 34.55
C MET A 32 8.40 17.28 35.08
N ALA A 33 9.38 17.49 34.19
CA ALA A 33 10.75 17.82 34.59
C ALA A 33 10.83 19.13 35.40
N LEU A 34 10.04 20.14 35.01
CA LEU A 34 9.97 21.44 35.71
C LEU A 34 9.40 21.31 37.12
N VAL A 35 8.36 20.48 37.29
CA VAL A 35 7.74 20.23 38.59
C VAL A 35 8.64 19.38 39.50
N LEU A 36 9.35 18.41 38.95
CA LEU A 36 10.34 17.62 39.70
C LEU A 36 11.57 18.45 40.10
N SER A 37 11.90 19.50 39.33
CA SER A 37 12.98 20.44 39.63
C SER A 37 12.64 21.43 40.75
N LEU A 38 11.41 21.48 41.26
CA LEU A 38 11.03 22.38 42.34
C LEU A 38 11.68 21.97 43.67
N PRO A 39 12.19 22.94 44.46
CA PRO A 39 12.81 22.66 45.75
C PRO A 39 11.82 22.03 46.74
N PRO A 40 12.27 21.05 47.55
CA PRO A 40 11.40 20.29 48.45
C PRO A 40 10.80 21.14 49.59
N SER A 41 11.30 22.35 49.83
CA SER A 41 10.82 23.29 50.85
C SER A 41 9.53 24.04 50.49
N LEU A 42 9.01 23.87 49.27
CA LEU A 42 7.75 24.45 48.84
C LEU A 42 6.57 23.63 49.38
N GLU A 43 5.75 24.22 50.26
CA GLU A 43 4.52 23.61 50.81
C GLU A 43 3.56 23.10 49.73
N SER A 44 3.53 23.73 48.54
CA SER A 44 2.60 23.37 47.45
C SER A 44 3.17 22.38 46.43
N ARG A 45 4.39 21.87 46.62
CA ARG A 45 5.08 21.00 45.64
C ARG A 45 4.32 19.70 45.37
N GLU A 46 3.78 19.08 46.41
CA GLU A 46 3.06 17.81 46.29
C GLU A 46 1.76 17.97 45.49
N LEU A 47 1.01 19.04 45.75
CA LEU A 47 -0.19 19.40 44.99
C LEU A 47 0.12 19.65 43.50
N LEU A 48 1.19 20.40 43.21
CA LEU A 48 1.63 20.67 41.84
C LEU A 48 2.07 19.39 41.12
N THR A 49 2.72 18.47 41.85
CA THR A 49 3.15 17.17 41.30
C THR A 49 1.96 16.31 40.90
N VAL A 50 0.95 16.21 41.77
CA VAL A 50 -0.28 15.44 41.48
C VAL A 50 -1.04 16.07 40.30
N MET A 51 -1.18 17.39 40.25
CA MET A 51 -1.84 18.08 39.14
C MET A 51 -1.09 17.90 37.81
N ALA A 52 0.23 18.06 37.82
CA ALA A 52 1.04 17.88 36.62
C ALA A 52 1.00 16.43 36.12
N PHE A 53 1.10 15.46 37.03
CA PHE A 53 0.98 14.04 36.69
C PHE A 53 -0.41 13.71 36.13
N GLY A 54 -1.48 14.20 36.77
CA GLY A 54 -2.85 14.05 36.29
C GLY A 54 -3.07 14.65 34.90
N TYR A 55 -2.56 15.86 34.66
CA TYR A 55 -2.61 16.51 33.35
C TYR A 55 -1.84 15.74 32.27
N VAL A 56 -0.62 15.27 32.58
CA VAL A 56 0.18 14.47 31.65
C VAL A 56 -0.53 13.16 31.34
N LEU A 57 -1.01 12.43 32.34
CA LEU A 57 -1.72 11.17 32.13
C LEU A 57 -3.01 11.37 31.31
N PHE A 58 -3.80 12.40 31.64
CA PHE A 58 -5.00 12.75 30.92
C PHE A 58 -4.71 13.13 29.46
N SER A 59 -3.68 13.95 29.23
CA SER A 59 -3.28 14.33 27.87
C SER A 59 -2.79 13.13 27.07
N LEU A 60 -2.02 12.21 27.65
CA LEU A 60 -1.59 10.98 26.98
C LEU A 60 -2.75 10.07 26.60
N VAL A 61 -3.74 9.90 27.49
CA VAL A 61 -4.93 9.08 27.23
C VAL A 61 -5.77 9.71 26.13
N ILE A 62 -6.07 11.02 26.22
CA ILE A 62 -6.84 11.72 25.19
C ILE A 62 -6.10 11.72 23.87
N GLN A 63 -4.81 12.05 23.84
CA GLN A 63 -4.00 12.03 22.62
C GLN A 63 -3.97 10.64 22.00
N GLY A 64 -3.70 9.59 22.80
CA GLY A 64 -3.70 8.20 22.31
C GLY A 64 -5.04 7.79 21.69
N LEU A 65 -6.17 8.18 22.30
CA LEU A 65 -7.51 7.91 21.78
C LEU A 65 -7.85 8.79 20.57
N THR A 66 -7.35 10.01 20.52
CA THR A 66 -7.72 11.03 19.52
C THR A 66 -6.84 10.99 18.26
N VAL A 67 -5.66 10.37 18.31
CA VAL A 67 -4.80 10.19 17.13
C VAL A 67 -5.53 9.47 16.01
N LYS A 68 -6.17 8.31 16.27
CA LYS A 68 -6.92 7.57 15.23
C LYS A 68 -8.02 8.39 14.55
N PRO A 69 -8.95 9.05 15.26
CA PRO A 69 -9.99 9.86 14.62
C PRO A 69 -9.42 11.09 13.90
N VAL A 70 -8.38 11.76 14.44
CA VAL A 70 -7.71 12.88 13.75
C VAL A 70 -7.07 12.43 12.44
N LEU A 71 -6.38 11.29 12.45
CA LEU A 71 -5.73 10.71 11.27
C LEU A 71 -6.75 10.33 10.18
N LYS A 72 -7.92 9.84 10.60
CA LYS A 72 -9.07 9.57 9.72
C LYS A 72 -9.68 10.86 9.17
N TRP A 73 -9.80 11.91 10.00
CA TRP A 73 -10.36 13.21 9.60
C TRP A 73 -9.47 13.95 8.60
N ILE A 74 -8.14 13.87 8.77
CA ILE A 74 -7.16 14.44 7.81
C ILE A 74 -7.07 13.60 6.51
N GLY A 75 -7.78 12.45 6.46
CA GLY A 75 -7.84 11.57 5.30
C GLY A 75 -6.59 10.72 5.10
N LEU A 76 -5.73 10.59 6.12
CA LEU A 76 -4.48 9.83 6.04
C LEU A 76 -4.69 8.33 6.28
N THR A 77 -5.78 7.93 6.94
CA THR A 77 -6.01 6.52 7.32
C THR A 77 -7.44 6.01 7.10
N GLY A 78 -8.15 6.53 6.11
CA GLY A 78 -9.47 6.03 5.71
C GLY A 78 -9.42 5.20 4.42
N ARG A 79 -10.07 4.02 4.39
CA ARG A 79 -10.55 3.46 3.12
C ARG A 79 -11.54 4.48 2.54
N THR A 80 -11.18 5.15 1.47
CA THR A 80 -12.11 6.02 0.74
C THR A 80 -13.27 5.18 0.20
N LYS A 81 -14.45 5.78 0.01
CA LYS A 81 -15.59 5.06 -0.60
C LYS A 81 -15.21 4.49 -1.97
N ALA A 82 -14.46 5.26 -2.76
CA ALA A 82 -13.87 4.83 -4.02
C ALA A 82 -13.01 3.56 -3.86
N ARG A 83 -12.10 3.55 -2.89
CA ARG A 83 -11.27 2.36 -2.61
C ARG A 83 -12.09 1.15 -2.19
N HIS A 84 -13.10 1.33 -1.33
CA HIS A 84 -13.97 0.22 -0.92
C HIS A 84 -14.72 -0.39 -2.10
N ASN A 85 -15.28 0.44 -2.98
CA ASN A 85 -16.00 -0.01 -4.16
C ASN A 85 -15.06 -0.70 -5.15
N TYR A 86 -13.85 -0.19 -5.33
CA TYR A 86 -12.83 -0.81 -6.17
C TYR A 86 -12.41 -2.18 -5.62
N GLU A 87 -12.16 -2.29 -4.31
CA GLU A 87 -11.84 -3.56 -3.65
C GLU A 87 -12.96 -4.61 -3.84
N ARG A 88 -14.24 -4.18 -3.90
CA ARG A 88 -15.36 -5.09 -4.20
C ARG A 88 -15.33 -5.60 -5.64
N LEU A 89 -15.04 -4.75 -6.62
CA LEU A 89 -14.93 -5.15 -8.03
C LEU A 89 -13.78 -6.14 -8.21
N VAL A 90 -12.62 -5.86 -7.62
CA VAL A 90 -11.46 -6.79 -7.63
C VAL A 90 -11.84 -8.16 -7.06
N ALA A 91 -12.53 -8.19 -5.92
CA ALA A 91 -12.96 -9.43 -5.30
C ALA A 91 -13.95 -10.20 -6.18
N HIS A 92 -14.91 -9.51 -6.82
CA HIS A 92 -15.88 -10.13 -7.71
C HIS A 92 -15.21 -10.72 -8.96
N THR A 93 -14.31 -9.96 -9.61
CA THR A 93 -13.51 -10.44 -10.74
C THR A 93 -12.67 -11.66 -10.37
N ALA A 94 -12.03 -11.68 -9.19
CA ALA A 94 -11.24 -12.82 -8.74
C ALA A 94 -12.09 -14.09 -8.51
N ILE A 95 -13.31 -13.93 -7.99
CA ILE A 95 -14.26 -15.03 -7.83
C ILE A 95 -14.66 -15.60 -9.19
N GLU A 96 -14.99 -14.75 -10.16
CA GLU A 96 -15.36 -15.19 -11.51
C GLU A 96 -14.19 -15.87 -12.23
N GLN A 97 -12.96 -15.37 -12.06
CA GLN A 97 -11.76 -16.02 -12.57
C GLN A 97 -11.56 -17.40 -11.94
N GLY A 98 -11.71 -17.53 -10.62
CA GLY A 98 -11.59 -18.82 -9.94
C GLY A 98 -12.63 -19.86 -10.39
N LYS A 99 -13.82 -19.40 -10.83
CA LYS A 99 -14.82 -20.27 -11.47
C LYS A 99 -14.39 -20.70 -12.87
N ILE A 100 -13.81 -19.81 -13.67
CA ILE A 100 -13.24 -20.18 -14.97
C ILE A 100 -12.16 -21.26 -14.80
N ASP A 101 -11.23 -21.07 -13.86
CA ASP A 101 -10.18 -22.04 -13.58
C ASP A 101 -10.76 -23.40 -13.13
N ALA A 102 -11.87 -23.37 -12.37
CA ALA A 102 -12.58 -24.59 -11.97
C ALA A 102 -13.26 -25.28 -13.16
N ILE A 103 -13.87 -24.52 -14.07
CA ILE A 103 -14.46 -25.04 -15.31
C ILE A 103 -13.37 -25.69 -16.17
N ASP A 104 -12.21 -25.05 -16.31
CA ASP A 104 -11.07 -25.60 -17.07
C ASP A 104 -10.60 -26.95 -16.49
N ARG A 105 -10.56 -27.09 -15.15
CA ARG A 105 -10.28 -28.39 -14.50
C ARG A 105 -11.37 -29.43 -14.75
N MET A 106 -12.65 -29.05 -14.70
CA MET A 106 -13.76 -29.97 -14.96
C MET A 106 -13.78 -30.45 -16.41
N GLU A 107 -13.43 -29.58 -17.35
CA GLU A 107 -13.28 -29.89 -18.76
C GLU A 107 -12.11 -30.85 -19.01
N ALA A 108 -10.94 -30.59 -18.40
CA ALA A 108 -9.77 -31.46 -18.49
C ALA A 108 -10.02 -32.87 -17.94
N ASN A 109 -10.86 -32.99 -16.91
CA ASN A 109 -11.27 -34.28 -16.32
C ASN A 109 -12.48 -34.92 -17.01
N HIS A 110 -12.93 -34.37 -18.15
CA HIS A 110 -14.08 -34.84 -18.92
C HIS A 110 -15.41 -34.88 -18.12
N LEU A 111 -15.54 -34.08 -17.06
CA LEU A 111 -16.77 -33.95 -16.26
C LEU A 111 -17.84 -33.09 -16.96
N ILE A 112 -17.42 -32.24 -17.90
CA ILE A 112 -18.26 -31.39 -18.73
C ILE A 112 -17.73 -31.36 -20.16
N THR A 113 -18.62 -31.22 -21.13
CA THR A 113 -18.26 -31.10 -22.56
C THR A 113 -17.62 -29.74 -22.87
N HIS A 114 -16.68 -29.69 -23.81
CA HIS A 114 -16.04 -28.45 -24.30
C HIS A 114 -17.06 -27.35 -24.66
N SER A 115 -18.14 -27.69 -25.37
CA SER A 115 -19.20 -26.74 -25.73
C SER A 115 -19.91 -26.14 -24.52
N PHE A 116 -20.14 -26.92 -23.46
CA PHE A 116 -20.81 -26.45 -22.25
C PHE A 116 -19.86 -25.61 -21.39
N ALA A 117 -18.60 -26.04 -21.27
CA ALA A 117 -17.54 -25.27 -20.63
C ALA A 117 -17.35 -23.90 -21.31
N GLY A 118 -17.32 -23.87 -22.64
CA GLY A 118 -17.23 -22.65 -23.44
C GLY A 118 -18.39 -21.68 -23.16
N HIS A 119 -19.62 -22.20 -23.11
CA HIS A 119 -20.79 -21.38 -22.81
C HIS A 119 -20.74 -20.75 -21.40
N LEU A 120 -20.39 -21.54 -20.37
CA LEU A 120 -20.23 -21.01 -19.01
C LEU A 120 -19.10 -19.98 -18.93
N LYS A 121 -17.93 -20.29 -19.51
CA LYS A 121 -16.79 -19.36 -19.54
C LYS A 121 -17.13 -18.04 -20.22
N HIS A 122 -17.92 -18.07 -21.29
CA HIS A 122 -18.34 -16.86 -21.99
C HIS A 122 -19.14 -15.91 -21.08
N ILE A 123 -20.15 -16.43 -20.36
CA ILE A 123 -20.95 -15.64 -19.41
C ILE A 123 -20.07 -15.02 -18.31
N LEU A 124 -19.10 -15.78 -17.79
CA LEU A 124 -18.21 -15.28 -16.74
C LEU A 124 -17.24 -14.22 -17.28
N ARG A 125 -16.73 -14.40 -18.50
CA ARG A 125 -15.86 -13.42 -19.18
C ARG A 125 -16.57 -12.10 -19.44
N GLU A 126 -17.83 -12.13 -19.87
CA GLU A 126 -18.62 -10.90 -20.04
C GLU A 126 -18.74 -10.11 -18.72
N ARG A 127 -18.95 -10.80 -17.59
CA ARG A 127 -19.01 -10.15 -16.26
C ARG A 127 -17.67 -9.57 -15.84
N ILE A 128 -16.58 -10.30 -16.10
CA ILE A 128 -15.22 -9.82 -15.83
C ILE A 128 -14.94 -8.57 -16.66
N GLU A 129 -15.30 -8.56 -17.94
CA GLU A 129 -15.13 -7.39 -18.81
C GLU A 129 -15.93 -6.18 -18.32
N GLU A 130 -17.17 -6.40 -17.85
CA GLU A 130 -18.00 -5.34 -17.30
C GLU A 130 -17.39 -4.74 -16.00
N ASP A 131 -16.88 -5.58 -15.11
CA ASP A 131 -16.19 -5.14 -13.90
C ASP A 131 -14.89 -4.41 -14.22
N GLN A 132 -14.11 -4.92 -15.19
CA GLN A 132 -12.88 -4.27 -15.65
C GLN A 132 -13.16 -2.87 -16.17
N LYS A 133 -14.22 -2.70 -16.96
CA LYS A 133 -14.65 -1.38 -17.43
C LYS A 133 -14.97 -0.44 -16.26
N LYS A 134 -15.76 -0.90 -15.29
CA LYS A 134 -16.08 -0.11 -14.08
C LYS A 134 -14.83 0.23 -13.27
N MET A 135 -13.88 -0.70 -13.15
CA MET A 135 -12.60 -0.45 -12.49
C MET A 135 -11.82 0.65 -13.21
N THR A 136 -11.73 0.61 -14.53
CA THR A 136 -11.08 1.65 -15.32
C THR A 136 -11.74 3.02 -15.15
N ASP A 137 -13.08 3.08 -15.20
CA ASP A 137 -13.82 4.32 -14.97
C ASP A 137 -13.54 4.91 -13.56
N MET A 138 -13.53 4.05 -12.53
CA MET A 138 -13.22 4.47 -11.16
C MET A 138 -11.78 4.98 -11.01
N VAL A 139 -10.84 4.36 -11.71
CA VAL A 139 -9.43 4.78 -11.69
C VAL A 139 -9.26 6.12 -12.41
N ARG A 140 -10.02 6.33 -13.50
CA ARG A 140 -10.07 7.62 -14.21
C ARG A 140 -10.59 8.74 -13.31
N GLU A 141 -11.65 8.48 -12.54
CA GLU A 141 -12.21 9.44 -11.58
C GLU A 141 -11.30 9.69 -10.37
N GLU A 142 -10.61 8.66 -9.88
CA GLU A 142 -9.72 8.72 -8.73
C GLU A 142 -8.37 8.04 -9.03
N PRO A 143 -7.43 8.74 -9.69
CA PRO A 143 -6.12 8.19 -10.07
C PRO A 143 -5.27 7.67 -8.90
N SER A 144 -5.55 8.12 -7.68
CA SER A 144 -4.87 7.63 -6.48
C SER A 144 -5.10 6.12 -6.24
N LEU A 145 -6.16 5.54 -6.81
CA LEU A 145 -6.43 4.10 -6.74
C LEU A 145 -5.32 3.26 -7.38
N VAL A 146 -4.69 3.71 -8.48
CA VAL A 146 -3.59 2.98 -9.14
C VAL A 146 -2.43 2.79 -8.19
N SER A 147 -1.86 3.89 -7.68
CA SER A 147 -0.71 3.83 -6.77
C SER A 147 -0.98 2.97 -5.53
N SER A 148 -2.19 3.02 -5.00
CA SER A 148 -2.57 2.25 -3.80
C SER A 148 -2.64 0.73 -4.06
N ASN A 149 -3.02 0.31 -5.27
CA ASN A 149 -3.10 -1.09 -5.68
C ASN A 149 -1.81 -1.61 -6.29
N MET A 150 -1.04 -0.75 -6.97
CA MET A 150 0.23 -1.10 -7.62
C MET A 150 1.20 -1.70 -6.62
N ARG A 151 1.25 -1.16 -5.39
CA ARG A 151 2.07 -1.74 -4.31
C ARG A 151 1.67 -3.18 -3.99
N ARG A 152 0.38 -3.52 -4.00
CA ARG A 152 -0.10 -4.89 -3.73
C ARG A 152 0.27 -5.82 -4.88
N ILE A 153 -0.05 -5.42 -6.12
CA ILE A 153 0.22 -6.20 -7.34
C ILE A 153 1.72 -6.46 -7.47
N ASN A 154 2.54 -5.44 -7.30
CA ASN A 154 4.00 -5.54 -7.41
C ASN A 154 4.60 -6.45 -6.33
N ASN A 155 4.12 -6.35 -5.08
CA ASN A 155 4.53 -7.27 -4.02
C ASN A 155 4.15 -8.73 -4.35
N GLU A 156 2.95 -8.93 -4.90
CA GLU A 156 2.45 -10.26 -5.26
C GLU A 156 3.26 -10.86 -6.42
N MET A 157 3.50 -10.10 -7.48
CA MET A 157 4.38 -10.48 -8.60
C MET A 157 5.80 -10.80 -8.13
N GLY A 158 6.41 -9.91 -7.33
CA GLY A 158 7.74 -10.14 -6.78
C GLY A 158 7.79 -11.38 -5.89
N SER A 159 6.76 -11.61 -5.07
CA SER A 159 6.68 -12.81 -4.22
C SER A 159 6.56 -14.10 -5.05
N SER A 160 5.79 -14.06 -6.14
CA SER A 160 5.61 -15.19 -7.06
C SER A 160 6.92 -15.51 -7.78
N ALA A 161 7.62 -14.49 -8.31
CA ALA A 161 8.91 -14.64 -8.95
C ALA A 161 9.96 -15.25 -8.01
N LYS A 162 10.03 -14.76 -6.77
CA LYS A 162 10.93 -15.34 -5.74
C LYS A 162 10.57 -16.77 -5.40
N GLN A 163 9.29 -17.13 -5.33
CA GLN A 163 8.89 -18.52 -5.11
C GLN A 163 9.33 -19.42 -6.26
N ALA A 164 9.22 -18.96 -7.51
CA ALA A 164 9.73 -19.71 -8.66
C ALA A 164 11.25 -19.91 -8.59
N LEU A 165 12.01 -18.86 -8.28
CA LEU A 165 13.47 -18.94 -8.11
C LEU A 165 13.85 -19.92 -6.98
N ARG A 166 13.17 -19.86 -5.84
CA ARG A 166 13.38 -20.80 -4.72
C ARG A 166 13.12 -22.25 -5.11
N ARG A 167 12.08 -22.51 -5.91
CA ARG A 167 11.80 -23.86 -6.41
C ARG A 167 12.93 -24.36 -7.32
N LEU A 168 13.46 -23.52 -8.21
CA LEU A 168 14.58 -23.88 -9.07
C LEU A 168 15.85 -24.17 -8.28
N GLY A 169 16.14 -23.39 -7.24
CA GLY A 169 17.28 -23.64 -6.34
C GLY A 169 17.12 -24.96 -5.56
N GLN A 170 15.93 -25.21 -5.01
CA GLN A 170 15.61 -26.46 -4.31
C GLN A 170 15.71 -27.71 -5.20
N GLN A 171 15.42 -27.57 -6.50
CA GLN A 171 15.55 -28.65 -7.48
C GLN A 171 16.99 -28.87 -7.96
N GLY A 172 17.94 -28.02 -7.56
CA GLY A 172 19.32 -28.04 -8.04
C GLY A 172 19.47 -27.57 -9.49
N THR A 173 18.43 -27.00 -10.09
CA THR A 173 18.46 -26.46 -11.45
C THR A 173 19.34 -25.21 -11.55
N ILE A 174 19.38 -24.42 -10.48
CA ILE A 174 20.25 -23.24 -10.32
C ILE A 174 21.02 -23.34 -9.00
N SER A 175 22.22 -22.74 -8.93
CA SER A 175 22.99 -22.67 -7.69
C SER A 175 22.37 -21.67 -6.71
N GLU A 176 22.69 -21.84 -5.41
CA GLU A 176 22.27 -20.91 -4.34
C GLU A 176 22.73 -19.47 -4.65
N GLU A 177 23.96 -19.32 -5.16
CA GLU A 177 24.53 -18.03 -5.55
C GLU A 177 23.71 -17.33 -6.65
N ILE A 178 23.35 -18.06 -7.71
CA ILE A 178 22.51 -17.52 -8.80
C ILE A 178 21.10 -17.23 -8.31
N MET A 179 20.55 -18.06 -7.44
CA MET A 179 19.24 -17.82 -6.83
C MET A 179 19.23 -16.53 -6.00
N GLU A 180 20.23 -16.32 -5.13
CA GLU A 180 20.33 -15.10 -4.31
C GLU A 180 20.51 -13.84 -5.17
N GLU A 181 21.33 -13.91 -6.23
CA GLU A 181 21.51 -12.81 -7.18
C GLU A 181 20.18 -12.40 -7.80
N PHE A 182 19.40 -13.36 -8.32
CA PHE A 182 18.13 -13.07 -8.98
C PHE A 182 17.03 -12.64 -8.00
N ILE A 183 17.03 -13.16 -6.76
CA ILE A 183 16.12 -12.66 -5.72
C ILE A 183 16.39 -11.18 -5.43
N ASN A 184 17.67 -10.79 -5.32
CA ASN A 184 18.05 -9.39 -5.12
C ASN A 184 17.65 -8.50 -6.29
N LYS A 185 17.79 -8.98 -7.54
CA LYS A 185 17.30 -8.27 -8.73
C LYS A 185 15.78 -8.06 -8.69
N VAL A 186 15.01 -9.08 -8.30
CA VAL A 186 13.56 -8.95 -8.12
C VAL A 186 13.22 -7.93 -7.04
N ASP A 187 13.95 -7.90 -5.93
CA ASP A 187 13.77 -6.89 -4.88
C ASP A 187 14.02 -5.46 -5.38
N GLN A 188 15.05 -5.26 -6.20
CA GLN A 188 15.34 -3.96 -6.82
C GLN A 188 14.25 -3.55 -7.82
N GLN A 189 13.77 -4.47 -8.67
CA GLN A 189 12.67 -4.21 -9.59
C GLN A 189 11.38 -3.82 -8.86
N VAL A 190 11.07 -4.49 -7.75
CA VAL A 190 9.91 -4.15 -6.91
C VAL A 190 10.02 -2.71 -6.39
N LEU A 191 11.20 -2.26 -5.96
CA LEU A 191 11.39 -0.88 -5.50
C LEU A 191 11.24 0.13 -6.65
N TYR A 192 11.80 -0.16 -7.84
CA TYR A 192 11.70 0.71 -9.01
C TYR A 192 10.24 0.90 -9.49
N ILE A 193 9.47 -0.19 -9.52
CA ILE A 193 8.05 -0.15 -9.93
C ILE A 193 7.20 0.65 -8.93
N MET A 194 7.58 0.73 -7.65
CA MET A 194 6.89 1.60 -6.69
C MET A 194 7.10 3.09 -7.00
N GLU A 195 8.32 3.48 -7.38
CA GLU A 195 8.65 4.84 -7.81
C GLU A 195 7.95 5.18 -9.13
N SER A 196 7.96 4.25 -10.10
CA SER A 196 7.22 4.37 -11.35
C SER A 196 5.70 4.50 -11.13
N GLY A 197 5.13 3.77 -10.15
CA GLY A 197 3.72 3.89 -9.79
C GLY A 197 3.30 5.29 -9.28
N GLU A 198 4.21 6.04 -8.65
CA GLU A 198 3.97 7.44 -8.29
C GLU A 198 4.02 8.37 -9.52
N ASN A 199 4.92 8.11 -10.46
CA ASN A 199 4.99 8.82 -11.74
C ASN A 199 3.73 8.55 -12.58
N ILE A 200 3.30 7.30 -12.72
CA ILE A 200 2.05 6.91 -13.40
C ILE A 200 0.85 7.61 -12.76
N ARG A 201 0.80 7.71 -11.42
CA ARG A 201 -0.27 8.47 -10.74
C ARG A 201 -0.25 9.96 -11.13
N ALA A 202 0.93 10.57 -11.23
CA ALA A 202 1.06 11.95 -11.64
C ALA A 202 0.64 12.15 -13.10
N GLU A 203 1.07 11.26 -13.99
CA GLU A 203 0.68 11.26 -15.40
C GLU A 203 -0.82 11.04 -15.60
N LEU A 204 -1.44 10.14 -14.83
CA LEU A 204 -2.89 9.91 -14.88
C LEU A 204 -3.71 11.07 -14.36
N LYS A 205 -3.15 11.89 -13.47
CA LYS A 205 -3.78 13.13 -13.04
C LYS A 205 -3.86 14.13 -14.19
N ASP A 206 -2.85 14.16 -15.05
CA ASP A 206 -2.73 15.10 -16.16
C ASP A 206 -3.38 14.54 -17.46
N ASN A 207 -3.41 13.22 -17.63
CA ASN A 207 -4.04 12.50 -18.73
C ASN A 207 -4.76 11.23 -18.24
N PRO A 208 -6.05 11.32 -17.87
CA PRO A 208 -6.80 10.20 -17.30
C PRO A 208 -6.99 9.02 -18.26
N ASP A 209 -6.86 9.25 -19.57
CA ASP A 209 -7.10 8.24 -20.61
C ASP A 209 -5.85 7.41 -20.94
N LEU A 210 -4.73 7.65 -20.24
CA LEU A 210 -3.48 6.91 -20.42
C LEU A 210 -3.64 5.39 -20.18
N LEU A 211 -4.53 4.98 -19.28
CA LEU A 211 -4.81 3.54 -19.02
C LEU A 211 -5.53 2.82 -20.16
N LEU A 212 -6.15 3.58 -21.06
CA LEU A 212 -6.85 3.03 -22.23
C LEU A 212 -5.91 2.88 -23.43
N GLN A 213 -4.69 3.40 -23.32
CA GLN A 213 -3.66 3.22 -24.32
C GLN A 213 -2.86 1.96 -23.97
N ASP A 214 -2.69 1.07 -24.93
CA ASP A 214 -1.98 -0.22 -24.82
C ASP A 214 -0.46 -0.06 -24.56
N ARG A 215 -0.04 1.13 -24.11
CA ARG A 215 1.35 1.55 -23.98
C ARG A 215 1.51 2.42 -22.73
N ILE A 216 1.31 1.82 -21.56
CA ILE A 216 1.93 2.35 -20.34
C ILE A 216 3.38 1.91 -20.41
N ASP A 217 4.28 2.86 -20.70
CA ASP A 217 5.70 2.59 -20.69
C ASP A 217 6.12 2.35 -19.22
N LEU A 218 6.24 1.07 -18.85
CA LEU A 218 6.60 0.67 -17.48
C LEU A 218 8.08 0.93 -17.18
N GLY A 219 8.85 1.51 -18.13
CA GLY A 219 10.28 1.77 -17.96
C GLY A 219 11.11 0.49 -17.78
N LEU A 220 10.54 -0.66 -18.18
CA LEU A 220 11.24 -1.95 -18.20
C LEU A 220 11.99 -2.07 -19.54
N GLU A 221 12.97 -1.19 -19.76
CA GLU A 221 13.96 -1.42 -20.81
C GLU A 221 15.05 -2.38 -20.26
N GLU A 222 15.24 -3.48 -21.01
CA GLU A 222 16.15 -4.65 -20.93
C GLU A 222 16.94 -4.95 -19.64
#